data_AF-A0A6H2CZA9-F1
#
_entry.id   AF-A0A6H2CZA9-F1
#
_cell.length_a   1.000
_cell.length_b   1.000
_cell.length_c   1.000
_cell.angle_alpha   90.00
_cell.angle_beta   90.00
_cell.angle_gamma   90.00
#
_symmetry.space_group_name_H-M   'P 1'
#
loop_
_entity.id
_entity.type
_entity.pdbx_description
1 polymer ?
#
loop_
_entity_poly.entity_id
_entity_poly.type
_entity_poly.pdbx_seq_one_letter_code
_entity_poly.pdbx_strand_id
1 'polypeptide(L)'
;MRLLENIILRVAENDRADFESLMQGLAKEISKDSDGVEVSFYWNSTLESDVCIQLTREVGSNTRSASSLGVRLAASLKSFGLVDHTCWVEWEWGD
;
A
#
# COMPACT_ATOMS: atom_id res chain seq x y z
N MET A 1 -8.08 17.55 -2.08
CA MET A 1 -7.28 16.66 -2.94
C MET A 1 -6.87 15.42 -2.15
N ARG A 2 -7.29 14.26 -2.64
CA ARG A 2 -6.92 12.97 -2.06
C ARG A 2 -5.69 12.39 -2.76
N LEU A 3 -4.72 11.89 -1.98
CA LEU A 3 -3.56 11.17 -2.50
C LEU A 3 -3.74 9.68 -2.26
N LEU A 4 -3.54 8.90 -3.31
CA LEU A 4 -3.68 7.45 -3.35
C LEU A 4 -2.31 6.82 -3.63
N GLU A 5 -1.82 5.97 -2.74
CA GLU A 5 -0.62 5.17 -2.95
C GLU A 5 -1.03 3.72 -3.16
N ASN A 6 -0.57 3.12 -4.26
CA ASN A 6 -0.74 1.70 -4.53
C ASN A 6 0.62 1.02 -4.40
N ILE A 7 0.70 0.03 -3.52
CA ILE A 7 1.85 -0.86 -3.38
C ILE A 7 1.41 -2.24 -3.84
N ILE A 8 1.87 -2.64 -5.01
CA ILE A 8 1.59 -3.94 -5.60
C ILE A 8 2.80 -4.84 -5.31
N LEU A 9 2.56 -5.98 -4.66
CA LEU A 9 3.56 -7.00 -4.44
C LEU A 9 3.17 -8.25 -5.25
N ARG A 10 4.12 -8.76 -6.02
CA ARG A 10 4.09 -10.13 -6.52
C ARG A 10 4.95 -11.01 -5.62
N VAL A 11 4.29 -11.84 -4.82
CA VAL A 11 4.90 -12.73 -3.82
C VAL A 11 5.63 -13.87 -4.54
N ALA A 12 6.84 -14.19 -4.08
CA ALA A 12 7.55 -15.39 -4.53
C ALA A 12 6.85 -16.67 -4.01
N GLU A 13 6.77 -17.74 -4.82
CA GLU A 13 5.99 -18.95 -4.50
C GLU A 13 6.28 -19.56 -3.13
N ASN A 14 7.50 -19.40 -2.61
CA ASN A 14 7.94 -20.02 -1.36
C ASN A 14 7.50 -19.28 -0.09
N ASP A 15 6.98 -18.05 -0.21
CA ASP A 15 6.83 -17.13 0.92
C ASP A 15 5.37 -16.84 1.31
N ARG A 16 4.38 -17.55 0.75
CA ARG A 16 2.94 -17.22 0.90
C ARG A 16 2.45 -17.25 2.35
N ALA A 17 2.79 -18.28 3.11
CA ALA A 17 2.33 -18.42 4.50
C ALA A 17 2.94 -17.35 5.42
N ASP A 18 4.24 -17.09 5.24
CA ASP A 18 4.96 -16.06 5.98
C ASP A 18 4.44 -14.66 5.62
N PHE A 19 4.10 -14.47 4.35
CA PHE A 19 3.48 -13.25 3.85
C PHE A 19 2.09 -13.01 4.48
N GLU A 20 1.20 -14.01 4.53
CA GLU A 20 -0.11 -13.85 5.16
C GLU A 20 0.00 -13.46 6.64
N SER A 21 0.94 -14.07 7.37
CA SER A 21 1.22 -13.72 8.77
C SER A 21 1.72 -12.28 8.91
N LEU A 22 2.65 -11.87 8.04
CA LEU A 22 3.14 -10.49 7.98
C LEU A 22 2.01 -9.51 7.73
N MET A 23 1.13 -9.78 6.75
CA MET A 23 0.03 -8.89 6.40
C MET A 23 -0.97 -8.71 7.55
N GLN A 24 -1.25 -9.78 8.29
CA GLN A 24 -2.06 -9.69 9.51
C GLN A 24 -1.38 -8.87 10.60
N GLY A 25 -0.05 -8.98 10.74
CA GLY A 25 0.74 -8.14 11.65
C GLY A 25 0.70 -6.67 11.25
N LEU A 26 0.98 -6.37 9.99
CA LEU A 26 0.98 -5.02 9.42
C LEU A 26 -0.39 -4.34 9.57
N ALA A 27 -1.48 -5.05 9.28
CA ALA A 27 -2.83 -4.50 9.45
C ALA A 27 -3.11 -4.09 10.92
N LYS A 28 -2.60 -4.86 11.89
CA LYS A 28 -2.74 -4.55 13.33
C LYS A 28 -1.85 -3.39 13.79
N GLU A 29 -0.70 -3.18 13.16
CA GLU A 29 0.19 -2.06 13.49
C GLU A 29 -0.31 -0.76 12.87
N ILE A 30 -0.70 -0.79 11.59
CA ILE A 30 -1.17 0.39 10.85
C ILE A 30 -2.48 0.95 11.43
N SER A 31 -3.37 0.09 11.95
CA SER A 31 -4.61 0.51 12.62
C SER A 31 -4.38 1.24 13.94
N LYS A 32 -3.15 1.26 14.49
CA LYS A 32 -2.82 1.95 15.74
C LYS A 32 -2.19 3.33 15.53
N ASP A 33 -1.66 3.60 14.33
CA ASP A 33 -0.77 4.76 14.12
C ASP A 33 -0.80 5.25 12.67
N SER A 34 -2.00 5.49 12.15
CA SER A 34 -2.21 6.08 10.83
C SER A 34 -2.63 7.54 11.01
N ASP A 35 -1.67 8.47 11.01
CA ASP A 35 -1.87 9.93 10.95
C ASP A 35 -2.76 10.36 9.75
N GLY A 36 -4.07 10.09 9.82
CA GLY A 36 -5.03 10.34 8.75
C GLY A 36 -4.81 9.52 7.47
N VAL A 37 -4.09 8.40 7.55
CA VAL A 37 -3.85 7.51 6.39
C VAL A 37 -4.74 6.27 6.46
N GLU A 38 -5.73 6.17 5.59
CA GLU A 38 -6.56 4.99 5.44
C GLU A 38 -5.79 3.91 4.69
N VAL A 39 -5.76 2.67 5.21
CA VAL A 39 -5.07 1.55 4.55
C VAL A 39 -6.05 0.42 4.27
N SER A 40 -5.99 -0.10 3.05
CA SER A 40 -6.80 -1.23 2.57
C SER A 40 -5.93 -2.27 1.89
N PHE A 41 -6.32 -3.54 2.02
CA PHE A 41 -5.58 -4.69 1.53
C PHE A 41 -6.44 -5.50 0.57
N TYR A 42 -5.88 -5.88 -0.57
CA TYR A 42 -6.60 -6.61 -1.60
C TYR A 42 -5.73 -7.75 -2.14
N TRP A 43 -6.36 -8.91 -2.32
CA TRP A 43 -5.79 -9.97 -3.15
C TRP A 43 -6.17 -9.72 -4.61
N ASN A 44 -5.23 -9.96 -5.52
CA ASN A 44 -5.55 -9.99 -6.93
C ASN A 44 -6.48 -11.19 -7.21
N SER A 45 -7.57 -10.94 -7.93
CA SER A 45 -8.61 -11.94 -8.19
C SER A 45 -8.18 -13.05 -9.16
N THR A 46 -7.11 -12.82 -9.92
CA THR A 46 -6.65 -13.74 -10.98
C THR A 46 -5.26 -14.30 -10.68
N LEU A 47 -4.37 -13.48 -10.10
CA LEU A 47 -3.01 -13.86 -9.74
C LEU A 47 -2.92 -14.03 -8.23
N GLU A 48 -3.04 -15.26 -7.73
CA GLU A 48 -3.05 -15.52 -6.28
C GLU A 48 -1.77 -15.09 -5.55
N SER A 49 -0.67 -14.88 -6.29
CA SER A 49 0.59 -14.34 -5.78
C SER A 49 0.59 -12.82 -5.63
N ASP A 50 -0.38 -12.12 -6.20
CA ASP A 50 -0.34 -10.66 -6.27
C ASP A 50 -1.26 -10.04 -5.21
N VAL A 51 -0.71 -9.06 -4.50
CA VAL A 51 -1.38 -8.31 -3.44
C VAL A 51 -1.28 -6.83 -3.76
N CYS A 52 -2.36 -6.10 -3.49
CA CYS A 52 -2.37 -4.65 -3.53
C CYS A 52 -2.63 -4.10 -2.13
N ILE A 53 -1.77 -3.17 -1.70
CA ILE A 53 -1.97 -2.36 -0.51
C ILE A 53 -2.24 -0.94 -0.99
N GLN A 54 -3.39 -0.42 -0.60
CA GLN A 54 -3.82 0.92 -0.94
C GLN A 54 -3.72 1.79 0.30
N LEU A 55 -2.97 2.88 0.22
CA LEU A 55 -2.91 3.91 1.25
C LEU A 55 -3.60 5.16 0.70
N THR A 56 -4.45 5.77 1.51
CA THR A 56 -5.15 6.98 1.10
C THR A 56 -5.11 8.04 2.16
N ARG A 57 -4.84 9.28 1.77
CA ARG A 57 -4.79 10.41 2.71
C ARG A 57 -5.21 11.72 2.05
N GLU A 58 -5.77 12.60 2.86
CA GLU A 58 -6.00 13.98 2.45
C GLU A 58 -4.66 14.74 2.39
N VAL A 59 -4.47 15.52 1.34
CA VAL A 59 -3.26 16.34 1.15
C VAL A 59 -3.60 17.76 0.74
N GLY A 60 -2.76 18.70 1.16
CA GLY A 60 -2.76 20.06 0.62
C GLY A 60 -2.27 20.08 -0.83
N SER A 61 -2.57 21.18 -1.54
CA SER A 61 -2.32 21.37 -2.98
C SER A 61 -0.85 21.16 -3.44
N ASN A 62 0.11 21.18 -2.52
CA ASN A 62 1.54 21.07 -2.82
C ASN A 62 2.17 19.72 -2.47
N THR A 63 1.43 18.79 -1.86
CA THR A 63 2.00 17.50 -1.44
C THR A 63 1.66 16.41 -2.46
N ARG A 64 2.67 15.98 -3.23
CA ARG A 64 2.54 14.92 -4.25
C ARG A 64 3.44 13.71 -4.01
N SER A 65 4.07 13.63 -2.84
CA SER A 65 4.99 12.54 -2.51
C SER A 65 4.28 11.40 -1.79
N ALA A 66 4.87 10.21 -1.90
CA ALA A 66 4.55 9.09 -1.04
C ALA A 66 4.63 9.47 0.45
N SER A 67 3.80 8.84 1.27
CA SER A 67 3.89 8.92 2.72
C SER A 67 5.13 8.17 3.22
N SER A 68 5.63 8.56 4.40
CA SER A 68 6.72 7.82 5.05
C SER A 68 6.31 6.37 5.34
N LEU A 69 5.03 6.13 5.63
CA LEU A 69 4.46 4.79 5.80
C LEU A 69 4.52 3.99 4.50
N GLY A 70 4.05 4.57 3.38
CA GLY A 70 4.09 3.91 2.07
C GLY A 70 5.51 3.53 1.65
N VAL A 71 6.48 4.44 1.83
CA VAL A 71 7.90 4.17 1.53
C VAL A 71 8.46 3.03 2.40
N ARG A 72 8.18 3.04 3.71
CA ARG A 72 8.63 1.96 4.61
C ARG A 72 8.01 0.62 4.26
N LEU A 73 6.70 0.59 3.97
CA LEU A 73 6.01 -0.63 3.57
C LEU A 73 6.58 -1.18 2.26
N ALA A 74 6.71 -0.35 1.23
CA ALA A 74 7.28 -0.78 -0.05
C ALA A 74 8.70 -1.32 0.11
N ALA A 75 9.52 -0.72 0.98
CA ALA A 75 10.86 -1.23 1.27
C ALA A 75 10.84 -2.60 1.97
N SER A 76 10.02 -2.76 3.02
CA SER A 76 9.90 -4.02 3.76
C SER A 76 9.37 -5.17 2.90
N LEU A 77 8.49 -4.89 1.94
CA LEU A 77 7.89 -5.92 1.09
C LEU A 77 8.84 -6.48 0.03
N LYS A 78 9.96 -5.81 -0.26
CA LYS A 78 10.95 -6.28 -1.24
C LYS A 78 11.59 -7.62 -0.87
N SER A 79 11.58 -8.01 0.41
CA SER A 79 12.08 -9.33 0.82
C SER A 79 11.16 -10.48 0.41
N PHE A 80 9.90 -10.20 0.08
CA PHE A 80 8.88 -11.19 -0.26
C PHE A 80 8.64 -11.32 -1.77
N GLY A 81 9.23 -10.44 -2.59
CA GLY A 81 9.10 -10.48 -4.04
C GLY A 81 9.24 -9.13 -4.73
N LEU A 82 8.57 -8.99 -5.87
CA LEU A 82 8.64 -7.79 -6.70
C LEU A 82 7.62 -6.76 -6.25
N VAL A 83 8.10 -5.56 -5.90
CA VAL A 83 7.28 -4.46 -5.42
C VAL A 83 7.21 -3.35 -6.47
N ASP A 84 5.98 -2.94 -6.80
CA ASP A 84 5.68 -1.71 -7.52
C ASP A 84 4.97 -0.73 -6.57
N HIS A 85 5.45 0.51 -6.48
CA HIS A 85 4.89 1.55 -5.62
C HIS A 85 4.61 2.79 -6.45
N THR A 86 3.32 3.10 -6.59
CA THR A 86 2.84 4.25 -7.37
C THR A 86 2.06 5.21 -6.50
N CYS A 87 2.12 6.49 -6.85
CA CYS A 87 1.40 7.56 -6.17
C CYS A 87 0.53 8.30 -7.18
N TRP A 88 -0.73 8.48 -6.83
CA TRP A 88 -1.75 9.12 -7.64
C TRP A 88 -2.38 10.24 -6.84
N VAL A 89 -2.72 11.32 -7.52
CA VAL A 89 -3.50 12.41 -6.92
C VAL A 89 -4.85 12.39 -7.60
N GLU A 90 -5.90 12.44 -6.79
CA GLU A 90 -7.27 12.51 -7.26
C GLU A 90 -7.44 13.71 -8.20
N TRP A 91 -8.10 13.45 -9.32
CA TRP A 91 -8.50 14.50 -10.23
C TRP A 91 -9.87 15.04 -9.78
N GLU A 92 -9.93 16.32 -9.44
CA GLU A 92 -11.19 17.02 -9.22
C GLU A 92 -11.85 17.28 -10.59
N TRP A 93 -13.00 16.65 -10.85
CA TRP A 93 -13.75 16.81 -12.10
C TRP A 93 -14.81 17.93 -11.92
N GLY A 94 -14.56 19.10 -12.53
CA GLY A 94 -15.50 20.22 -12.63
C GLY A 94 -15.18 21.44 -11.75
N ASP A 95 -14.89 22.57 -12.40
CA ASP A 95 -15.21 23.93 -11.94
C ASP A 95 -16.37 24.46 -12.83
#